data_AF-A0A3C2E6A5-F1
#
_entry.id   AF-A0A3C2E6A5-F1
#
_cell.length_a   1.000
_cell.length_b   1.000
_cell.length_c   1.000
_cell.angle_alpha   90.00
_cell.angle_beta   90.00
_cell.angle_gamma   90.00
#
_symmetry.space_group_name_H-M   'P 1'
#
loop_
_entity.id
_entity.type
_entity.pdbx_description
1 polymer ?
#
loop_
_entity_poly.entity_id
_entity_poly.type
_entity_poly.pdbx_seq_one_letter_code
_entity_poly.pdbx_strand_id
1 'polypeptide(L)' 'MGEDFLDQDTLKARIAELRQEHRTLDGQIGALIDNGVQDQLKIARLKKEKLFLKDRISDLEDRMTPDIIA' A
#
# COMPACT_ATOMS: atom_id res chain seq x y z
N MET A 1 6.04 -24.74 -19.76
CA MET A 1 4.89 -24.41 -18.89
C MET A 1 5.46 -23.82 -17.62
N GLY A 2 5.62 -22.50 -17.55
CA GLY A 2 6.34 -21.85 -16.46
C GLY A 2 6.26 -20.32 -16.44
N GLU A 3 5.33 -19.72 -17.17
CA GLU A 3 5.17 -18.26 -17.22
C GLU A 3 4.40 -17.78 -15.96
N ASP A 4 3.36 -18.52 -15.55
CA ASP A 4 2.40 -18.14 -14.51
C ASP A 4 2.99 -17.91 -13.09
N PHE A 5 4.07 -18.63 -12.75
CA PHE A 5 4.66 -18.55 -11.39
C PHE A 5 5.48 -17.28 -11.17
N LEU A 6 6.06 -16.71 -12.24
CA LEU A 6 6.84 -15.48 -12.18
C LEU A 6 5.92 -14.26 -12.02
N ASP A 7 4.74 -14.29 -12.63
CA ASP A 7 3.73 -13.24 -12.49
C ASP A 7 3.24 -13.13 -11.05
N GLN A 8 2.99 -14.26 -10.39
CA GLN A 8 2.57 -14.28 -8.99
C GLN A 8 3.66 -13.78 -8.03
N ASP A 9 4.91 -14.19 -8.22
CA ASP A 9 6.02 -13.72 -7.38
C ASP A 9 6.27 -12.21 -7.59
N THR A 10 6.18 -11.73 -8.82
CA THR A 10 6.28 -10.31 -9.17
C THR A 10 5.15 -9.50 -8.51
N LEU A 11 3.92 -10.01 -8.53
CA LEU A 11 2.78 -9.38 -7.84
C LEU A 11 3.00 -9.33 -6.33
N LYS A 12 3.47 -10.42 -5.71
CA LYS A 12 3.80 -10.46 -4.26
C LYS A 12 4.90 -9.47 -3.91
N ALA A 13 5.96 -9.40 -4.70
CA ALA A 13 7.03 -8.43 -4.53
C ALA A 13 6.47 -7.00 -4.59
N ARG A 14 5.59 -6.72 -5.57
CA ARG A 14 4.96 -5.41 -5.72
C ARG A 14 4.06 -5.05 -4.53
N ILE A 15 3.27 -6.00 -4.04
CA ILE A 15 2.44 -5.83 -2.84
C ILE A 15 3.33 -5.55 -1.62
N ALA A 16 4.45 -6.28 -1.48
CA ALA A 16 5.39 -6.07 -0.38
C ALA A 16 6.02 -4.67 -0.42
N GLU A 17 6.44 -4.19 -1.60
CA GLU A 17 6.92 -2.82 -1.81
C GLU A 17 5.86 -1.79 -1.38
N LEU A 18 4.63 -1.92 -1.89
CA LEU A 18 3.54 -0.99 -1.57
C LEU A 18 3.18 -1.02 -0.07
N ARG A 19 3.21 -2.18 0.57
CA ARG A 19 2.99 -2.30 2.03
C ARG A 19 4.12 -1.64 2.83
N GLN A 20 5.36 -1.75 2.36
CA GLN A 20 6.48 -1.07 2.97
C GLN A 20 6.33 0.45 2.87
N GLU A 21 5.99 0.94 1.67
CA GLU A 21 5.75 2.36 1.42
C GLU A 21 4.58 2.91 2.24
N HIS A 22 3.49 2.16 2.34
CA HIS A 22 2.35 2.48 3.19
C HIS A 22 2.74 2.59 4.68
N ARG A 23 3.58 1.68 5.19
CA ARG A 23 4.10 1.77 6.58
C ARG A 23 4.97 3.00 6.79
N THR A 24 5.84 3.32 5.83
CA THR A 24 6.65 4.53 5.88
C THR A 24 5.78 5.78 5.89
N LEU A 25 4.73 5.84 5.06
CA LEU A 25 3.75 6.92 5.05
C LEU A 25 3.00 7.03 6.37
N ASP A 26 2.61 5.91 6.98
CA ASP A 26 1.96 5.90 8.28
C ASP A 26 2.86 6.47 9.39
N GLY A 27 4.14 6.07 9.42
CA GLY A 27 5.13 6.61 10.33
C GLY A 27 5.35 8.11 10.15
N GLN A 28 5.40 8.60 8.90
CA GLN A 28 5.49 10.04 8.60
C GLN A 28 4.25 10.80 9.10
N ILE A 29 3.05 10.26 8.88
CA ILE A 29 1.80 10.86 9.38
C ILE A 29 1.84 10.92 10.91
N GLY A 30 2.23 9.83 11.58
CA GLY A 30 2.38 9.78 13.03
C GLY A 30 3.38 10.80 13.55
N ALA A 31 4.55 10.90 12.93
CA ALA A 31 5.56 11.89 13.29
C ALA A 31 5.08 13.34 13.09
N LEU A 32 4.33 13.63 12.02
CA LEU A 32 3.77 14.96 11.79
C LEU A 32 2.68 15.33 12.81
N ILE A 33 1.86 14.35 13.21
CA ILE A 33 0.86 14.53 14.27
C ILE A 33 1.56 14.77 15.61
N ASP A 34 2.57 13.97 15.94
CA ASP A 34 3.32 14.05 17.20
C ASP A 34 4.14 15.34 17.31
N ASN A 35 4.75 15.79 16.21
CA ASN A 35 5.46 17.09 16.15
C ASN A 35 4.51 18.30 16.23
N GLY A 36 3.19 18.10 16.35
CA GLY A 36 2.21 19.18 16.47
C GLY A 36 2.10 20.03 15.20
N VAL A 37 2.45 19.47 14.04
CA VAL A 37 2.39 20.19 12.77
C VAL A 37 0.92 20.50 12.46
N GLN A 38 0.54 21.78 12.56
CA GLN A 38 -0.82 22.28 12.25
C GLN A 38 -1.14 22.26 10.74
N ASP A 39 -0.25 21.70 9.93
CA ASP A 39 -0.41 21.59 8.48
C ASP A 39 -1.40 20.46 8.14
N GLN A 40 -2.67 20.71 8.44
CA GLN A 40 -3.78 19.79 8.20
C GLN A 40 -3.89 19.41 6.72
N LEU A 41 -3.49 20.31 5.81
CA LEU A 41 -3.39 20.05 4.37
C LEU A 41 -2.36 18.97 4.06
N LYS A 42 -1.18 19.05 4.66
CA LYS A 42 -0.13 18.03 4.49
C LYS A 42 -0.59 16.67 5.05
N ILE A 43 -1.18 16.65 6.24
CA ILE A 43 -1.73 15.41 6.83
C ILE A 43 -2.86 14.83 5.96
N ALA A 44 -3.75 15.67 5.43
CA ALA A 44 -4.83 15.24 4.54
C ALA A 44 -4.31 14.64 3.23
N ARG A 45 -3.26 15.23 2.63
CA ARG A 45 -2.58 14.67 1.45
C ARG A 45 -1.97 13.30 1.74
N LEU A 46 -1.22 13.17 2.83
CA LEU A 46 -0.58 11.91 3.20
C LEU A 46 -1.61 10.82 3.53
N LYS A 47 -2.72 11.17 4.21
CA LYS A 47 -3.83 10.23 4.43
C LYS A 47 -4.47 9.78 3.12
N LYS A 48 -4.60 10.68 2.15
CA LYS A 48 -5.13 10.35 0.82
C LYS A 48 -4.17 9.44 0.06
N GLU A 49 -2.86 9.71 0.09
CA GLU A 49 -1.84 8.83 -0.49
C GLU A 49 -1.83 7.45 0.18
N LYS A 50 -1.92 7.41 1.51
CA LYS A 50 -2.04 6.16 2.28
C LYS A 50 -3.26 5.36 1.85
N LEU A 51 -4.42 6.01 1.69
CA LEU A 51 -5.63 5.35 1.18
C LEU A 51 -5.42 4.80 -0.23
N PHE A 52 -4.77 5.56 -1.11
CA PHE A 52 -4.48 5.16 -2.48
C PHE A 52 -3.55 3.95 -2.55
N LEU A 53 -2.52 3.90 -1.70
CA LEU A 53 -1.65 2.73 -1.58
C LEU A 53 -2.42 1.50 -1.09
N LYS A 54 -3.27 1.66 -0.08
CA LYS A 54 -4.11 0.57 0.42
C LYS A 54 -5.04 0.04 -0.67
N ASP A 55 -5.72 0.94 -1.39
CA ASP A 55 -6.63 0.60 -2.49
C ASP A 55 -5.89 -0.17 -3.60
N ARG A 56 -4.69 0.28 -3.94
CA ARG A 56 -3.83 -0.38 -4.94
C ARG A 56 -3.30 -1.73 -4.48
N ILE A 57 -2.99 -1.88 -3.19
CA ILE A 57 -2.64 -3.17 -2.60
C ILE A 57 -3.85 -4.10 -2.71
N SER A 58 -5.05 -3.63 -2.36
CA SER A 58 -6.28 -4.42 -2.47
C SER A 58 -6.61 -4.80 -3.91
N ASP A 59 -6.39 -3.94 -4.91
CA ASP A 59 -6.56 -4.30 -6.34
C ASP A 59 -5.56 -5.38 -6.78
N LEU A 60 -4.29 -5.26 -6.36
CA LEU A 60 -3.27 -6.27 -6.67
C LEU A 60 -3.52 -7.60 -5.94
N GLU A 61 -3.94 -7.53 -4.67
CA GLU A 61 -4.37 -8.69 -3.91
C GLU A 61 -5.60 -9.31 -4.57
N ASP A 62 -6.63 -8.54 -4.94
CA ASP A 62 -7.84 -9.03 -5.62
C ASP A 62 -7.53 -9.75 -6.94
N ARG A 63 -6.55 -9.26 -7.72
CA ARG A 63 -6.04 -9.95 -8.92
C ARG A 63 -5.30 -11.25 -8.62
N MET A 64 -4.68 -11.39 -7.46
CA MET A 64 -4.08 -12.66 -7.00
C MET A 64 -5.09 -13.58 -6.30
N THR A 65 -6.15 -13.00 -5.73
CA THR A 65 -7.15 -13.69 -4.89
C THR A 65 -8.33 -14.33 -5.63
N PRO A 66 -8.56 -14.24 -6.97
CA PRO A 66 -9.70 -14.92 -7.57
C PRO A 66 -9.57 -16.46 -7.51
N ASP A 67 -8.43 -16.98 -7.02
CA ASP A 67 -8.17 -18.41 -6.78
C ASP A 67 -8.31 -18.85 -5.30
N ILE A 68 -8.43 -17.92 -4.33
CA ILE A 68 -8.36 -18.25 -2.88
C ILE A 68 -9.72 -18.12 -2.16
N ILE A 69 -10.70 -17.42 -2.75
CA ILE A 69 -12.04 -17.25 -2.18
C ILE A 69 -13.09 -17.72 -3.20
N ALA A 70 -13.12 -19.03 -3.49
CA ALA A 70 -14.20 -19.72 -4.20
C ALA A 70 -14.52 -21.05 -3.49
#